data_AF-A0A1Y3EDM8-F1
#
_entry.id   AF-A0A1Y3EDM8-F1
#
_cell.length_a   1.000
_cell.length_b   1.000
_cell.length_c   1.000
_cell.angle_alpha   90.00
_cell.angle_beta   90.00
_cell.angle_gamma   90.00
#
_symmetry.space_group_name_H-M   'P 1'
#
loop_
_entity.id
_entity.type
_entity.pdbx_description
1 polymer ?
#
loop_
_entity_poly.entity_id
_entity_poly.type
_entity_poly.pdbx_seq_one_letter_code
_entity_poly.pdbx_strand_id
1 'polypeptide(L)'
;MLFTFSCRKRIIIILSLVLVEFNLERCSSAECGIAEDNDDARLSYLVLIYGIKDNIFYKSCIGTMIKLTFNDSFSDFILTSRTCLDKEDLYSSRVSETLHFSWYGPTHGILKVIEPISMTEKSDRIPNFAILKLRTMISLKDEDGNIPVCLPEEKFPHSADMECYMPHISSE
;
A
#
# COMPACT_ATOMS: atom_id res chain seq x y z
N MET A 1 -15.37 -43.63 29.51
CA MET A 1 -16.02 -43.23 30.78
C MET A 1 -17.03 -42.14 30.46
N LEU A 2 -18.32 -42.41 30.70
CA LEU A 2 -19.38 -41.42 30.53
C LEU A 2 -19.24 -40.34 31.61
N PHE A 3 -18.99 -39.09 31.21
CA PHE A 3 -19.12 -37.95 32.11
C PHE A 3 -20.58 -37.49 32.14
N THR A 4 -21.28 -37.86 33.20
CA THR A 4 -22.57 -37.29 33.60
C THR A 4 -22.36 -35.85 34.07
N PHE A 5 -22.57 -34.88 33.17
CA PHE A 5 -22.53 -33.45 33.52
C PHE A 5 -23.92 -32.96 33.95
N SER A 6 -24.03 -32.56 35.22
CA SER A 6 -25.21 -31.97 35.86
C SER A 6 -25.77 -30.77 35.07
N CYS A 7 -27.09 -30.80 34.82
CA CYS A 7 -27.83 -29.89 33.94
C CYS A 7 -27.70 -28.40 34.33
N ARG A 8 -27.46 -28.08 35.62
CA ARG A 8 -27.26 -26.70 36.10
C ARG A 8 -25.94 -26.06 35.63
N LYS A 9 -24.87 -26.84 35.44
CA LYS A 9 -23.59 -26.31 34.94
C LYS A 9 -23.61 -26.05 33.43
N ARG A 10 -24.43 -26.80 32.67
CA ARG A 10 -24.61 -26.57 31.22
C ARG A 10 -25.32 -25.26 30.92
N ILE A 11 -26.34 -24.90 31.70
CA ILE A 11 -27.07 -23.63 31.53
C ILE A 11 -26.15 -22.43 31.75
N ILE A 12 -25.28 -22.46 32.76
CA ILE A 12 -24.34 -21.37 33.04
C ILE A 12 -23.31 -21.23 31.91
N ILE A 13 -22.76 -22.32 31.40
CA ILE A 13 -21.78 -22.29 30.29
C ILE A 13 -22.44 -21.78 29.00
N ILE A 14 -23.68 -22.19 28.72
CA ILE A 14 -24.43 -21.72 27.55
C ILE A 14 -24.80 -20.24 27.70
N LEU A 15 -25.28 -19.79 28.87
CA LEU A 15 -25.52 -18.36 29.13
C LEU A 15 -24.24 -17.52 29.02
N SER A 16 -23.11 -18.06 29.47
CA SER A 16 -21.80 -17.38 29.36
C SER A 16 -21.35 -17.25 27.91
N LEU A 17 -21.57 -18.29 27.09
CA LEU A 17 -21.26 -18.28 25.65
C LEU A 17 -22.23 -17.42 24.84
N VAL A 18 -23.49 -17.28 25.27
CA VAL A 18 -24.51 -16.44 24.62
C VAL A 18 -24.32 -14.94 24.93
N LEU A 19 -23.65 -14.59 26.04
CA LEU A 19 -23.32 -13.21 26.42
C LEU A 19 -21.95 -12.72 25.92
N VAL A 20 -21.12 -13.62 25.38
CA VAL A 20 -19.95 -13.20 24.62
C VAL A 20 -20.45 -12.90 23.22
N GLU A 21 -20.83 -11.64 22.97
CA GLU A 21 -20.75 -11.11 21.62
C GLU A 21 -19.31 -11.33 21.17
N PHE A 22 -19.09 -12.41 20.42
CA PHE A 22 -17.99 -12.47 19.49
C PHE A 22 -18.25 -11.32 18.53
N ASN A 23 -17.72 -10.13 18.88
CA ASN A 23 -17.43 -9.09 17.91
C ASN A 23 -16.40 -9.72 16.98
N LEU A 24 -16.89 -10.53 16.05
CA LEU A 24 -16.16 -11.00 14.90
C LEU A 24 -15.95 -9.73 14.08
N GLU A 25 -14.94 -8.94 14.45
CA GLU A 25 -14.46 -7.86 13.60
C GLU A 25 -14.20 -8.50 12.25
N ARG A 26 -15.01 -8.13 11.27
CA ARG A 26 -14.77 -8.53 9.89
C ARG A 26 -13.40 -7.96 9.56
N CYS A 27 -12.38 -8.82 9.50
CA CYS A 27 -11.10 -8.44 8.94
C CYS A 27 -11.38 -8.05 7.48
N SER A 28 -11.59 -6.75 7.24
CA SER A 28 -11.66 -6.23 5.88
C SER A 28 -10.25 -6.34 5.33
N SER A 29 -10.06 -7.32 4.46
CA SER A 29 -8.83 -7.50 3.71
C SER A 29 -8.92 -6.61 2.49
N ALA A 30 -7.91 -5.78 2.25
CA ALA A 30 -7.87 -4.96 1.06
C ALA A 30 -7.55 -5.83 -0.16
N GLU A 31 -8.53 -6.01 -1.04
CA GLU A 31 -8.27 -6.62 -2.34
C GLU A 31 -7.51 -5.63 -3.23
N CYS A 32 -6.52 -6.11 -3.99
CA CYS A 32 -5.79 -5.21 -4.89
C CYS A 32 -6.61 -4.96 -6.15
N GLY A 33 -6.39 -3.82 -6.80
CA GLY A 33 -7.01 -3.55 -8.12
C GLY A 33 -8.53 -3.36 -8.11
N ILE A 34 -9.16 -3.18 -6.94
CA ILE A 34 -10.59 -2.89 -6.83
C ILE A 34 -10.79 -1.40 -6.54
N ALA A 35 -11.05 -0.63 -7.59
CA ALA A 35 -11.48 0.77 -7.50
C ALA A 35 -12.79 0.95 -8.28
N GLU A 36 -13.57 1.96 -7.93
CA GLU A 36 -14.69 2.39 -8.76
C GLU A 36 -14.19 2.85 -10.15
N ASP A 37 -15.04 2.70 -11.17
CA ASP A 37 -14.71 3.12 -12.54
C ASP A 37 -14.92 4.63 -12.72
N ASN A 38 -14.14 5.43 -12.00
CA ASN A 38 -14.06 6.88 -12.14
C ASN A 38 -12.63 7.39 -11.91
N ASP A 39 -12.32 8.59 -12.39
CA ASP A 39 -10.95 9.11 -12.36
C ASP A 39 -10.41 9.30 -10.93
N ASP A 40 -11.24 9.75 -9.99
CA ASP A 40 -10.84 9.98 -8.60
C ASP A 40 -10.46 8.66 -7.90
N ALA A 41 -11.25 7.61 -8.08
CA ALA A 41 -10.97 6.28 -7.53
C ALA A 41 -9.75 5.63 -8.20
N ARG A 42 -9.40 5.99 -9.43
CA ARG A 42 -8.14 5.56 -10.07
C ARG A 42 -6.91 6.25 -9.45
N LEU A 43 -7.07 7.40 -8.80
CA LEU A 43 -5.97 8.06 -8.08
C LEU A 43 -5.65 7.38 -6.75
N SER A 44 -6.59 6.61 -6.18
CA SER A 44 -6.41 5.83 -4.93
C SER A 44 -5.28 4.80 -4.98
N TYR A 45 -4.79 4.44 -6.17
CA TYR A 45 -3.63 3.58 -6.35
C TYR A 45 -2.29 4.29 -6.18
N LEU A 46 -2.30 5.61 -6.22
CA LEU A 46 -1.11 6.42 -6.34
C LEU A 46 -0.77 7.12 -5.04
N VAL A 47 0.51 7.37 -4.87
CA VAL A 47 1.03 8.18 -3.78
C VAL A 47 1.98 9.24 -4.32
N LEU A 48 2.02 10.40 -3.67
CA LEU A 48 2.99 11.43 -3.97
C LEU A 48 4.26 11.21 -3.15
N ILE A 49 5.39 11.10 -3.82
CA ILE A 49 6.71 11.05 -3.19
C ILE A 49 7.35 12.41 -3.40
N TYR A 50 7.80 13.08 -2.33
CA TYR A 50 8.43 14.37 -2.46
C TYR A 50 9.52 14.62 -1.43
N GLY A 51 10.44 15.53 -1.78
CA GLY A 51 11.52 15.97 -0.92
C GLY A 51 11.28 17.37 -0.36
N ILE A 52 11.46 17.54 0.96
CA ILE A 52 11.55 18.86 1.61
C ILE A 52 12.95 19.03 2.21
N LYS A 53 13.68 20.04 1.74
CA LYS A 53 14.96 20.43 2.32
C LYS A 53 14.93 21.93 2.62
N ASP A 54 15.28 22.32 3.83
CA ASP A 54 15.27 23.73 4.28
C ASP A 54 13.94 24.45 4.00
N ASN A 55 12.81 23.77 4.21
CA ASN A 55 11.45 24.24 3.86
C ASN A 55 11.26 24.60 2.37
N ILE A 56 12.03 23.97 1.49
CA ILE A 56 11.87 24.08 0.03
C ILE A 56 11.52 22.70 -0.51
N PHE A 57 10.44 22.66 -1.31
CA PHE A 57 10.08 21.52 -2.12
C PHE A 57 11.00 21.46 -3.34
N TYR A 58 11.72 20.35 -3.53
CA TYR A 58 12.73 20.26 -4.59
C TYR A 58 12.52 19.10 -5.57
N LYS A 59 11.61 18.16 -5.28
CA LYS A 59 11.34 17.01 -6.15
C LYS A 59 9.98 16.42 -5.85
N SER A 60 9.25 16.02 -6.88
CA SER A 60 8.11 15.10 -6.78
C SER A 60 8.20 13.96 -7.77
N CYS A 61 7.71 12.80 -7.35
CA CYS A 61 7.37 11.69 -8.22
C CYS A 61 6.09 11.03 -7.73
N ILE A 62 5.61 10.09 -8.52
CA ILE A 62 4.51 9.22 -8.16
C ILE A 62 5.06 7.84 -7.82
N GLY A 63 4.41 7.19 -6.87
CA GLY A 63 4.55 5.76 -6.63
C GLY A 63 3.19 5.11 -6.56
N THR A 64 3.19 3.80 -6.34
CA THR A 64 1.98 3.04 -6.08
C THR A 64 2.17 2.11 -4.90
N MET A 65 1.12 1.94 -4.10
CA MET A 65 1.11 1.01 -2.97
C MET A 65 1.03 -0.42 -3.49
N ILE A 66 1.93 -1.29 -3.00
CA ILE A 66 1.88 -2.73 -3.28
C ILE A 66 1.57 -3.48 -1.98
N LYS A 67 0.80 -4.56 -2.08
CA LYS A 67 0.62 -5.50 -0.97
C LYS A 67 1.49 -6.74 -1.18
N LEU A 68 1.97 -7.35 -0.10
CA LEU A 68 2.79 -8.56 -0.19
C LEU A 68 1.96 -9.81 0.04
N THR A 69 0.91 -9.72 0.86
CA THR A 69 0.04 -10.86 1.16
C THR A 69 -1.42 -10.53 0.90
N PHE A 70 -2.23 -11.58 0.69
CA PHE A 70 -3.64 -11.43 0.33
C PHE A 70 -4.45 -10.74 1.44
N ASN A 71 -4.09 -10.93 2.71
CA ASN A 71 -4.83 -10.49 3.91
C ASN A 71 -4.24 -9.23 4.58
N ASP A 72 -3.39 -8.48 3.89
CA ASP A 72 -2.81 -7.26 4.45
C ASP A 72 -3.89 -6.16 4.58
N SER A 73 -4.07 -5.62 5.78
CA SER A 73 -4.92 -4.44 6.05
C SER A 73 -4.13 -3.13 6.01
N PHE A 74 -2.85 -3.21 5.70
CA PHE A 74 -1.93 -2.08 5.62
C PHE A 74 -0.85 -2.36 4.57
N SER A 75 -0.27 -1.31 3.99
CA SER A 75 0.94 -1.42 3.18
C SER A 75 2.00 -0.47 3.69
N ASP A 76 3.25 -0.92 3.67
CA ASP A 76 4.42 -0.09 3.91
C ASP A 76 5.44 -0.19 2.76
N PHE A 77 4.97 -0.62 1.58
CA PHE A 77 5.77 -0.76 0.39
C PHE A 77 5.20 0.08 -0.76
N ILE A 78 6.04 0.98 -1.27
CA ILE A 78 5.73 1.80 -2.44
C ILE A 78 6.63 1.37 -3.59
N LEU A 79 6.05 1.04 -4.73
CA LEU A 79 6.77 0.86 -5.98
C LEU A 79 6.89 2.20 -6.71
N THR A 80 8.10 2.57 -7.12
CA THR A 80 8.36 3.80 -7.90
C THR A 80 9.56 3.60 -8.84
N SER A 81 9.95 4.65 -9.56
CA SER A 81 11.15 4.66 -10.38
C SER A 81 12.41 4.81 -9.51
N ARG A 82 13.53 4.19 -9.93
CA ARG A 82 14.82 4.33 -9.23
C ARG A 82 15.32 5.77 -9.24
N THR A 83 15.00 6.51 -10.29
CA THR A 83 15.35 7.93 -10.44
C THR A 83 14.55 8.87 -9.54
N CYS A 84 13.54 8.37 -8.83
CA CYS A 84 12.69 9.20 -7.99
C CYS A 84 13.42 9.81 -6.79
N LEU A 85 14.29 9.05 -6.13
CA LEU A 85 14.98 9.50 -4.92
C LEU A 85 16.47 9.23 -5.01
N ASP A 86 17.26 10.25 -4.70
CA ASP A 86 18.68 10.07 -4.47
C ASP A 86 18.90 9.55 -3.05
N LYS A 87 19.87 8.65 -2.86
CA LYS A 87 20.08 7.95 -1.56
C LYS A 87 20.38 8.90 -0.40
N GLU A 88 20.93 10.07 -0.70
CA GLU A 88 21.28 11.11 0.27
C GLU A 88 20.04 11.86 0.79
N ASP A 89 18.92 11.77 0.06
CA ASP A 89 17.71 12.54 0.29
C ASP A 89 16.60 11.76 1.02
N LEU A 90 16.88 10.55 1.51
CA LEU A 90 15.86 9.70 2.14
C LEU A 90 15.28 10.30 3.41
N TYR A 91 16.08 11.03 4.19
CA TYR A 91 15.64 11.64 5.44
C TYR A 91 14.74 12.87 5.21
N SER A 92 15.00 13.62 4.13
CA SER A 92 14.23 14.79 3.69
C SER A 92 12.99 14.40 2.86
N SER A 93 12.88 13.14 2.45
CA SER A 93 11.79 12.65 1.61
C SER A 93 10.61 12.11 2.41
N ARG A 94 9.41 12.31 1.85
CA ARG A 94 8.12 11.93 2.42
C ARG A 94 7.23 11.31 1.35
N VAL A 95 6.31 10.47 1.79
CA VAL A 95 5.24 9.92 0.97
C VAL A 95 3.92 10.41 1.51
N SER A 96 3.04 10.91 0.64
CA SER A 96 1.66 11.26 0.97
C SER A 96 0.70 10.35 0.21
N GLU A 97 -0.38 9.96 0.89
CA GLU A 97 -1.51 9.21 0.33
C GLU A 97 -2.31 10.06 -0.67
N THR A 98 -2.16 11.39 -0.65
CA THR A 98 -2.77 12.28 -1.63
C THR A 98 -1.79 12.70 -2.70
N LEU A 99 -2.30 13.00 -3.90
CA LEU A 99 -1.51 13.48 -5.03
C LEU A 99 -1.21 14.99 -4.99
N HIS A 100 -1.56 15.66 -3.90
CA HIS A 100 -1.28 17.07 -3.69
C HIS A 100 -0.35 17.25 -2.49
N PHE A 101 0.61 18.16 -2.63
CA PHE A 101 1.50 18.50 -1.53
C PHE A 101 0.74 19.29 -0.45
N SER A 102 0.91 18.89 0.81
CA SER A 102 0.40 19.63 1.97
C SER A 102 1.49 19.74 3.03
N TRP A 103 1.77 20.96 3.47
CA TRP A 103 2.76 21.24 4.52
C TRP A 103 2.46 20.58 5.86
N TYR A 104 1.17 20.37 6.15
CA TYR A 104 0.69 19.85 7.43
C TYR A 104 -0.13 18.56 7.27
N GLY A 105 -0.13 17.98 6.07
CA GLY A 105 -0.82 16.73 5.79
C GLY A 105 -0.14 15.52 6.44
N PRO A 106 -0.87 14.41 6.62
CA PRO A 106 -0.27 13.16 7.03
C PRO A 106 0.74 12.70 5.98
N THR A 107 1.93 12.30 6.44
CA THR A 107 3.00 11.81 5.58
C THR A 107 3.76 10.67 6.24
N HIS A 108 4.36 9.84 5.39
CA HIS A 108 5.12 8.67 5.78
C HIS A 108 6.58 8.91 5.44
N GLY A 109 7.45 8.79 6.46
CA GLY A 109 8.89 8.83 6.25
C GLY A 109 9.37 7.55 5.57
N ILE A 110 10.47 7.66 4.81
CA ILE A 110 11.07 6.50 4.14
C ILE A 110 12.11 5.88 5.06
N LEU A 111 12.03 4.56 5.24
CA LEU A 111 12.97 3.76 6.03
C LEU A 111 14.14 3.27 5.18
N LYS A 112 13.85 2.75 3.99
CA LYS A 112 14.85 2.13 3.11
C LYS A 112 14.39 2.15 1.65
N VAL A 113 15.35 2.21 0.73
CA VAL A 113 15.14 1.95 -0.71
C VAL A 113 15.72 0.59 -1.05
N ILE A 114 14.94 -0.22 -1.76
CA ILE A 114 15.33 -1.52 -2.30
C ILE A 114 15.39 -1.36 -3.82
N GLU A 115 16.59 -1.52 -4.39
CA GLU A 115 16.85 -1.38 -5.82
C GLU A 115 17.24 -2.73 -6.42
N PRO A 116 16.97 -2.96 -7.71
CA PRO A 116 17.46 -4.14 -8.40
C PRO A 116 19.00 -4.13 -8.42
N ILE A 117 19.59 -5.29 -8.14
CA ILE A 117 21.04 -5.49 -8.23
C ILE A 117 21.38 -5.88 -9.66
N SER A 118 22.40 -5.25 -10.26
CA SER A 118 22.93 -5.73 -11.54
C SER A 118 23.60 -7.08 -11.33
N MET A 119 23.00 -8.15 -11.84
CA MET A 119 23.55 -9.51 -11.69
C MET A 119 24.70 -9.82 -12.65
N THR A 120 24.99 -8.95 -13.62
CA THR A 120 26.07 -9.16 -14.60
C THR A 120 26.74 -7.83 -14.98
N GLU A 121 28.07 -7.84 -15.08
CA GLU A 121 28.88 -6.73 -15.63
C GLU A 121 28.56 -6.39 -17.10
N LYS A 122 27.67 -7.16 -17.74
CA LYS A 122 27.29 -7.06 -19.17
C LYS A 122 25.81 -6.73 -19.40
N SER A 123 25.02 -6.45 -18.36
CA SER A 123 23.62 -6.06 -18.57
C SER A 123 23.53 -4.56 -18.85
N ASP A 124 23.33 -4.20 -20.12
CA ASP A 124 23.31 -2.81 -20.57
C ASP A 124 22.16 -1.95 -19.98
N ARG A 125 21.17 -2.53 -19.26
CA ARG A 125 20.11 -1.75 -18.60
C ARG A 125 19.62 -2.39 -17.31
N ILE A 126 20.03 -1.81 -16.18
CA ILE A 126 19.40 -2.05 -14.88
C ILE A 126 17.95 -1.54 -14.97
N PRO A 127 16.92 -2.33 -14.57
CA PRO A 127 15.54 -1.88 -14.55
C PRO A 127 15.35 -0.59 -13.74
N ASN A 128 14.57 0.38 -14.25
CA ASN A 128 14.34 1.65 -13.57
C ASN A 128 13.18 1.57 -12.56
N PHE A 129 13.28 0.67 -11.57
CA PHE A 129 12.33 0.60 -10.47
C PHE A 129 13.05 0.56 -9.12
N ALA A 130 12.35 0.98 -8.09
CA ALA A 130 12.75 0.87 -6.69
C ALA A 130 11.52 0.62 -5.83
N ILE A 131 11.72 -0.11 -4.74
CA ILE A 131 10.70 -0.31 -3.70
C ILE A 131 11.11 0.50 -2.48
N LEU A 132 10.26 1.41 -2.05
CA LEU A 132 10.43 2.18 -0.82
C LEU A 132 9.75 1.44 0.32
N LYS A 133 10.48 1.19 1.40
CA LYS A 133 9.93 0.75 2.68
C LYS A 133 9.59 1.99 3.50
N LEU A 134 8.35 2.13 3.94
CA LEU A 134 7.90 3.23 4.79
C LEU A 134 8.24 2.96 6.27
N ARG A 135 8.38 4.03 7.05
CA ARG A 135 8.56 3.96 8.52
C ARG A 135 7.25 3.68 9.25
N THR A 136 6.16 4.18 8.70
CA THR A 136 4.79 4.01 9.17
C THR A 136 3.97 3.42 8.05
N MET A 137 3.16 2.42 8.37
CA MET A 137 2.28 1.77 7.40
C MET A 137 1.10 2.68 7.03
N ILE A 138 0.64 2.55 5.79
CA ILE A 138 -0.60 3.15 5.26
C ILE A 138 -1.72 2.13 5.46
N SER A 139 -2.85 2.59 5.99
CA SER A 139 -4.03 1.74 6.16
C SER A 139 -4.70 1.50 4.81
N LEU A 140 -5.08 0.25 4.55
CA LEU A 140 -5.76 -0.17 3.32
C LEU A 140 -7.25 -0.45 3.56
N LYS A 141 -7.81 0.07 4.65
CA LYS A 141 -9.25 -0.08 4.89
C LYS A 141 -10.03 0.74 3.88
N ASP A 142 -11.19 0.24 3.49
CA ASP A 142 -12.07 0.89 2.50
C ASP A 142 -12.40 2.35 2.86
N GLU A 143 -12.48 2.66 4.16
CA GLU A 143 -12.75 4.02 4.68
C GLU A 143 -11.63 5.04 4.40
N ASP A 144 -10.40 4.59 4.21
CA ASP A 144 -9.23 5.44 3.98
C ASP A 144 -9.02 5.71 2.48
N GLY A 145 -9.72 4.99 1.59
CA GLY A 145 -9.66 5.20 0.15
C GLY A 145 -8.31 4.82 -0.51
N ASN A 146 -7.43 4.13 0.21
CA ASN A 146 -6.13 3.65 -0.28
C ASN A 146 -6.26 2.24 -0.86
N ILE A 147 -5.92 2.07 -2.14
CA ILE A 147 -6.09 0.77 -2.82
C ILE A 147 -4.71 0.30 -3.34
N PRO A 148 -4.25 -0.91 -2.98
CA PRO A 148 -2.99 -1.42 -3.50
C PRO A 148 -3.16 -1.92 -4.95
N VAL A 149 -2.11 -1.81 -5.77
CA VAL A 149 -2.11 -2.40 -7.12
C VAL A 149 -1.83 -3.90 -7.07
N CYS A 150 -2.48 -4.64 -7.97
CA CYS A 150 -2.12 -6.04 -8.20
C CYS A 150 -0.86 -6.12 -9.05
N LEU A 151 0.15 -6.80 -8.53
CA LEU A 151 1.33 -7.14 -9.32
C LEU A 151 1.00 -8.36 -10.19
N PRO A 152 1.34 -8.35 -11.48
CA PRO A 152 1.08 -9.49 -12.34
C PRO A 152 1.95 -10.68 -11.94
N GLU A 153 1.33 -11.83 -11.69
CA GLU A 153 2.01 -13.13 -11.69
C GLU A 153 2.30 -13.50 -13.16
N GLU A 154 3.51 -13.98 -13.48
CA GLU A 154 4.11 -14.05 -14.83
C GLU A 154 3.17 -14.23 -16.05
N LYS A 155 3.54 -13.57 -17.17
CA LYS A 155 2.81 -13.49 -18.44
C LYS A 155 1.39 -12.95 -18.27
N PHE A 156 1.29 -11.73 -17.75
CA PHE A 156 0.10 -10.93 -18.04
C PHE A 156 -0.02 -10.80 -19.57
N PRO A 157 -1.14 -11.21 -20.18
CA PRO A 157 -1.30 -11.10 -21.62
C PRO A 157 -1.41 -9.62 -21.96
N HIS A 158 -0.28 -9.03 -22.32
CA HIS A 158 -0.24 -7.74 -22.99
C HIS A 158 -0.79 -7.95 -24.41
N SER A 159 -2.11 -8.08 -24.55
CA SER A 159 -2.71 -7.87 -25.87
C SER A 159 -2.44 -6.42 -26.25
N ALA A 160 -2.12 -6.18 -27.52
CA ALA A 160 -1.90 -4.82 -28.02
C ALA A 160 -3.14 -3.91 -27.86
N ASP A 161 -4.30 -4.51 -27.60
CA ASP A 161 -5.61 -3.86 -27.45
C ASP A 161 -5.94 -3.51 -25.99
N MET A 162 -5.04 -3.75 -25.03
CA MET A 162 -5.31 -3.39 -23.64
C MET A 162 -5.15 -1.87 -23.43
N GLU A 163 -6.24 -1.21 -23.05
CA GLU A 163 -6.21 0.19 -22.66
C GLU A 163 -5.58 0.35 -21.27
N CYS A 164 -4.50 1.12 -21.19
CA CYS A 164 -3.87 1.49 -19.93
C CYS A 164 -4.24 2.93 -19.59
N TYR A 165 -4.72 3.16 -18.38
CA TYR A 165 -4.96 4.50 -17.86
C TYR A 165 -3.67 5.06 -17.26
N MET A 166 -3.24 6.23 -17.75
CA MET A 166 -2.18 7.01 -17.13
C MET A 166 -2.79 8.30 -16.57
N PRO A 167 -2.73 8.52 -15.25
CA PRO A 167 -3.31 9.70 -14.64
C PRO A 167 -2.56 10.95 -15.12
N HIS A 168 -3.32 11.94 -15.62
CA HIS A 168 -2.76 13.20 -16.10
C HIS A 168 -2.55 14.14 -14.91
N ILE A 169 -1.32 14.23 -14.40
CA ILE A 169 -0.98 15.15 -13.31
C ILE A 169 -0.50 16.45 -13.94
N SER A 170 -1.36 17.47 -13.95
CA SER A 170 -1.00 18.83 -14.33
C SER A 170 -0.17 19.47 -13.23
N SER A 171 1.03 19.96 -13.56
CA SER A 171 1.73 20.93 -12.72
C SER A 171 1.05 22.28 -12.90
N GLU A 172 0.34 22.77 -11.89
CA GLU A 172 0.04 24.20 -11.76
C GLU A 172 1.29 24.98 -11.32
#